data_AF-A0A9W8G4V4-F1
#
_entry.id   AF-A0A9W8G4V4-F1
#
_cell.length_a   1.000
_cell.length_b   1.000
_cell.length_c   1.000
_cell.angle_alpha   90.00
_cell.angle_beta   90.00
_cell.angle_gamma   90.00
#
_symmetry.space_group_name_H-M   'P 1'
#
loop_
_entity.id
_entity.type
_entity.pdbx_description
1 polymer ?
#
loop_
_entity_poly.entity_id
_entity_poly.type
_entity_poly.pdbx_seq_one_letter_code
_entity_poly.pdbx_strand_id
1 'polypeptide(L)'
;MSFEFKGGLITHNFITSKCGSDEIADDVSEAIIRHTDFVDGKITPLGQLIQLATTLDVIGSNPDLYNNKTIDDIVNKWPRKNFNNHFAKLMELEMNHKPGSHTTFPACSDFIEKIRNNKVMEKYDKLSY
;
A
#
# COMPACT_ATOMS: atom_id res chain seq x y z
N MET A 1 -6.14 -15.52 -6.99
CA MET A 1 -6.78 -14.28 -6.50
C MET A 1 -5.69 -13.39 -5.92
N SER A 2 -5.59 -12.16 -6.44
CA SER A 2 -4.62 -11.14 -6.02
C SER A 2 -4.75 -10.80 -4.54
N PHE A 3 -3.66 -10.34 -3.92
CA PHE A 3 -3.64 -10.01 -2.49
C PHE A 3 -4.61 -8.89 -2.12
N GLU A 4 -4.86 -7.92 -3.00
CA GLU A 4 -5.78 -6.81 -2.77
C GLU A 4 -7.21 -7.32 -2.57
N PHE A 5 -7.68 -8.15 -3.50
CA PHE A 5 -9.00 -8.77 -3.44
C PHE A 5 -9.15 -9.70 -2.23
N LYS A 6 -8.14 -10.55 -1.97
CA LYS A 6 -8.20 -11.46 -0.82
C LYS A 6 -8.17 -10.68 0.50
N GLY A 7 -7.39 -9.62 0.59
CA GLY A 7 -7.33 -8.72 1.73
C GLY A 7 -8.69 -8.07 2.01
N GLY A 8 -9.33 -7.49 0.98
CA GLY A 8 -10.66 -6.90 1.11
C GLY A 8 -11.72 -7.87 1.61
N LEU A 9 -11.76 -9.09 1.06
CA LEU A 9 -12.70 -10.13 1.50
C LEU A 9 -12.45 -10.60 2.94
N ILE A 10 -11.19 -10.76 3.33
CA ILE A 10 -10.84 -11.12 4.72
C ILE A 10 -11.29 -10.00 5.67
N THR A 11 -11.03 -8.74 5.33
CA THR A 11 -11.39 -7.60 6.17
C THR A 11 -12.90 -7.44 6.31
N HIS A 12 -13.65 -7.58 5.22
CA HIS A 12 -15.12 -7.54 5.27
C HIS A 12 -15.66 -8.60 6.24
N ASN A 13 -15.21 -9.86 6.08
CA ASN A 13 -15.63 -10.96 6.95
C ASN A 13 -15.20 -10.74 8.40
N PHE A 14 -14.02 -10.17 8.62
CA PHE A 14 -13.55 -9.86 9.97
C PHE A 14 -14.45 -8.83 10.65
N ILE A 15 -14.77 -7.71 9.99
CA ILE A 15 -15.59 -6.62 10.55
C ILE A 15 -17.00 -7.12 10.87
N THR A 16 -17.65 -7.76 9.89
CA THR A 16 -19.01 -8.30 10.05
C THR A 16 -19.08 -9.37 11.15
N SER A 17 -18.07 -10.24 11.26
CA SER A 17 -18.01 -11.25 12.33
C SER A 17 -17.83 -10.68 13.75
N LYS A 18 -17.43 -9.41 13.87
CA LYS A 18 -17.19 -8.71 15.14
C LYS A 18 -18.30 -7.72 15.48
N CYS A 19 -19.49 -7.88 14.90
CA CYS A 19 -20.63 -6.97 15.06
C CYS A 19 -20.36 -5.55 14.54
N GLY A 20 -19.44 -5.38 13.58
CA GLY A 20 -19.34 -4.14 12.80
C GLY A 20 -20.52 -4.02 11.83
N SER A 21 -20.85 -2.79 11.40
CA SER A 21 -21.88 -2.61 10.38
C SER A 21 -21.39 -3.06 9.01
N ASP A 22 -22.32 -3.53 8.19
CA ASP A 22 -22.04 -3.90 6.80
C ASP A 22 -21.52 -2.69 6.02
N GLU A 23 -22.03 -1.48 6.28
CA GLU A 23 -21.55 -0.25 5.65
C GLU A 23 -20.05 0.02 5.90
N ILE A 24 -19.58 -0.17 7.14
CA ILE A 24 -18.15 -0.02 7.46
C ILE A 24 -17.34 -1.16 6.82
N ALA A 25 -17.89 -2.37 6.80
CA ALA A 25 -17.23 -3.50 6.17
C ALA A 25 -17.04 -3.28 4.66
N ASP A 26 -18.07 -2.78 3.99
CA ASP A 26 -18.06 -2.42 2.56
C ASP A 26 -17.07 -1.30 2.28
N ASP A 27 -17.13 -0.19 3.01
CA ASP A 27 -16.24 0.97 2.81
C ASP A 27 -14.75 0.61 2.97
N VAL A 28 -14.42 -0.17 4.00
CA VAL A 28 -13.04 -0.60 4.25
C VAL A 28 -12.61 -1.65 3.22
N SER A 29 -13.51 -2.57 2.84
CA SER A 29 -13.21 -3.58 1.81
C SER A 29 -12.91 -2.94 0.46
N GLU A 30 -13.75 -1.98 0.03
CA GLU A 30 -13.57 -1.22 -1.21
C GLU A 30 -12.23 -0.46 -1.21
N ALA A 31 -11.91 0.22 -0.10
CA ALA A 31 -10.64 0.95 0.02
C ALA A 31 -9.42 0.01 -0.08
N ILE A 32 -9.48 -1.18 0.54
CA ILE A 32 -8.41 -2.19 0.44
C ILE A 32 -8.35 -2.80 -0.96
N ILE A 33 -9.48 -3.08 -1.60
CA ILE A 33 -9.47 -3.67 -2.94
C ILE A 33 -8.83 -2.71 -3.95
N ARG A 34 -9.11 -1.41 -3.82
CA ARG A 34 -8.71 -0.40 -4.81
C ARG A 34 -7.42 0.35 -4.45
N HIS A 35 -6.72 0.01 -3.38
CA HIS A 35 -5.53 0.77 -2.97
C HIS A 35 -4.35 0.72 -3.96
N THR A 36 -4.34 -0.22 -4.90
CA THR A 36 -3.36 -0.30 -6.00
C THR A 36 -3.97 0.03 -7.38
N ASP A 37 -5.24 0.45 -7.41
CA ASP A 37 -6.01 0.72 -8.62
C ASP A 37 -5.91 2.19 -9.03
N PHE A 38 -4.83 2.53 -9.73
CA PHE A 38 -4.54 3.90 -10.20
C PHE A 38 -5.12 4.13 -11.61
N VAL A 39 -6.45 4.17 -11.69
CA VAL A 39 -7.20 4.36 -12.94
C VAL A 39 -8.10 5.59 -12.90
N ASP A 40 -8.50 6.07 -14.07
CA ASP A 40 -9.44 7.19 -14.19
C ASP A 40 -10.81 6.85 -13.59
N GLY A 41 -11.42 7.81 -12.88
CA GLY A 41 -12.76 7.65 -12.32
C GLY A 41 -12.95 8.35 -10.98
N LYS A 42 -13.90 7.83 -10.19
CA LYS A 42 -14.13 8.27 -8.79
C LYS A 42 -13.76 7.15 -7.82
N ILE A 43 -13.31 7.57 -6.64
CA ILE A 43 -13.01 6.70 -5.50
C ILE A 43 -13.55 7.37 -4.23
N THR A 44 -13.80 6.59 -3.20
CA THR A 44 -14.18 7.13 -1.89
C THR A 44 -13.03 7.94 -1.29
N PRO A 45 -13.31 8.93 -0.42
CA PRO A 45 -12.26 9.67 0.28
C PRO A 45 -11.32 8.75 1.08
N LEU A 46 -11.85 7.70 1.70
CA LEU A 46 -11.07 6.70 2.41
C LEU A 46 -10.10 5.98 1.46
N GLY A 47 -10.58 5.49 0.32
CA GLY A 47 -9.74 4.85 -0.70
C GLY A 47 -8.63 5.79 -1.20
N GLN A 48 -8.96 7.05 -1.49
CA GLN A 48 -7.98 8.04 -1.94
C GLN A 48 -6.90 8.31 -0.89
N LEU A 49 -7.27 8.44 0.38
CA LEU A 49 -6.32 8.66 1.47
C LEU A 49 -5.36 7.47 1.62
N ILE A 50 -5.88 6.24 1.49
CA ILE A 50 -5.05 5.03 1.51
C ILE A 50 -4.10 5.00 0.30
N GLN A 51 -4.57 5.31 -0.91
CA GLN A 51 -3.71 5.39 -2.10
C GLN A 51 -2.58 6.41 -1.92
N LEU A 52 -2.88 7.61 -1.44
CA LEU A 52 -1.88 8.67 -1.22
C LEU A 52 -0.83 8.25 -0.18
N ALA A 53 -1.29 7.75 0.98
CA ALA A 53 -0.38 7.34 2.05
C ALA A 53 0.50 6.14 1.64
N THR A 54 -0.08 5.13 1.00
CA THR A 54 0.67 3.93 0.58
C THR A 54 1.66 4.26 -0.53
N THR A 55 1.30 5.09 -1.52
CA THR A 55 2.22 5.46 -2.60
C THR A 55 3.37 6.36 -2.14
N LEU A 56 3.15 7.26 -1.18
CA LEU A 56 4.24 7.97 -0.51
C LEU A 56 5.23 6.96 0.12
N ASP A 57 4.71 6.03 0.92
CA ASP A 57 5.53 5.12 1.71
C ASP A 57 6.27 4.09 0.84
N VAL A 58 5.65 3.67 -0.25
CA VAL A 58 6.14 2.60 -1.14
C VAL A 58 7.04 3.14 -2.24
N ILE A 59 6.66 4.20 -2.94
CA ILE A 59 7.41 4.75 -4.09
C ILE A 59 7.73 6.25 -3.99
N GLY A 60 7.38 6.91 -2.89
CA GLY A 60 7.69 8.33 -2.69
C GLY A 60 6.82 9.28 -3.50
N SER A 61 5.59 8.88 -3.85
CA SER A 61 4.69 9.74 -4.63
C SER A 61 4.11 10.89 -3.82
N ASN A 62 3.89 12.02 -4.50
CA ASN A 62 3.26 13.22 -3.96
C ASN A 62 3.88 13.75 -2.64
N PRO A 63 5.21 13.82 -2.50
CA PRO A 63 5.84 14.20 -1.24
C PRO A 63 5.46 15.61 -0.77
N ASP A 64 5.16 16.51 -1.71
CA ASP A 64 4.81 17.91 -1.43
C ASP A 64 3.46 18.07 -0.70
N LEU A 65 2.63 17.02 -0.65
CA LEU A 65 1.39 17.02 0.13
C LEU A 65 1.64 16.83 1.64
N TYR A 66 2.87 16.50 2.03
CA TYR A 66 3.22 16.10 3.39
C TYR A 66 4.27 17.02 4.00
N ASN A 67 4.09 17.32 5.28
CA ASN A 67 5.11 18.05 6.03
C ASN A 67 6.26 17.10 6.41
N ASN A 68 7.51 17.47 6.09
CA ASN A 68 8.69 16.65 6.40
C ASN A 68 8.83 16.31 7.88
N LYS A 69 8.49 17.24 8.78
CA LYS A 69 8.53 16.98 10.23
C LYS A 69 7.51 15.91 10.64
N THR A 70 6.34 15.90 10.02
CA THR A 70 5.33 14.86 10.27
C THR A 70 5.84 13.49 9.83
N ILE A 71 6.50 13.40 8.66
CA ILE A 71 7.12 12.15 8.20
C ILE A 71 8.20 11.71 9.19
N ASP A 72 9.11 12.61 9.58
CA ASP A 72 10.16 12.33 10.57
C ASP A 72 9.57 11.79 11.88
N ASP A 73 8.56 12.46 12.43
CA ASP A 73 7.92 12.07 13.69
C ASP A 73 7.24 10.70 13.60
N ILE A 74 6.58 10.39 12.47
CA ILE A 74 5.95 9.08 12.22
C ILE A 74 6.99 7.97 12.13
N VAL A 75 8.03 8.16 11.31
CA VAL A 75 9.08 7.14 11.11
C VAL A 75 9.89 6.92 12.38
N ASN A 76 10.15 7.96 13.17
CA ASN A 76 10.82 7.82 14.46
C ASN A 76 10.00 6.95 15.42
N LYS A 77 8.68 7.07 15.39
CA LYS A 77 7.77 6.23 16.20
C LYS A 77 7.60 4.83 15.62
N TRP A 78 7.60 4.69 14.30
CA TRP A 78 7.39 3.45 13.56
C TRP A 78 8.50 3.25 12.52
N PRO A 79 9.68 2.73 12.93
CA PRO A 79 10.81 2.59 12.02
C PRO A 79 10.51 1.66 10.85
N ARG A 80 11.01 2.00 9.65
CA ARG A 80 10.76 1.26 8.41
C ARG A 80 11.41 -0.12 8.35
N LYS A 81 12.61 -0.25 8.92
CA LYS A 81 13.39 -1.50 8.98
C LYS A 81 13.60 -2.14 7.61
N ASN A 82 14.26 -1.43 6.70
CA ASN A 82 14.55 -1.91 5.33
C ASN A 82 13.28 -2.26 4.53
N PHE A 83 12.25 -1.43 4.68
CA PHE A 83 10.92 -1.64 4.11
C PHE A 83 10.97 -1.74 2.59
N ASN A 84 11.75 -0.89 1.90
CA ASN A 84 11.78 -0.87 0.43
C ASN A 84 12.17 -2.24 -0.12
N ASN A 85 13.19 -2.86 0.47
CA ASN A 85 13.66 -4.18 0.05
C ASN A 85 12.69 -5.30 0.43
N HIS A 86 12.10 -5.25 1.63
CA HIS A 86 11.10 -6.23 2.05
C HIS A 86 9.85 -6.18 1.16
N PHE A 87 9.32 -4.98 0.91
CA PHE A 87 8.11 -4.80 0.12
C PHE A 87 8.33 -5.16 -1.36
N ALA A 88 9.46 -4.76 -1.95
CA ALA A 88 9.82 -5.16 -3.31
C ALA A 88 9.86 -6.69 -3.45
N LYS A 89 10.46 -7.38 -2.48
CA LYS A 89 10.49 -8.85 -2.45
C LYS A 89 9.10 -9.47 -2.31
N LEU A 90 8.22 -8.88 -1.50
CA LEU A 90 6.83 -9.36 -1.36
C LEU A 90 6.05 -9.22 -2.67
N MET A 91 6.25 -8.13 -3.41
CA MET A 91 5.61 -7.94 -4.71
C MET A 91 6.16 -8.92 -5.76
N GLU A 92 7.48 -9.16 -5.78
CA GLU A 92 8.08 -10.22 -6.61
C GLU A 92 7.47 -11.60 -6.30
N LEU A 93 7.30 -11.93 -5.01
CA LEU A 93 6.67 -13.18 -4.58
C LEU A 93 5.21 -13.26 -5.02
N GLU A 94 4.42 -12.19 -4.85
CA GLU A 94 3.03 -12.15 -5.29
C GLU A 94 2.91 -12.46 -6.79
N MET A 95 3.74 -11.81 -7.61
CA MET A 95 3.75 -12.02 -9.06
C MET A 95 4.21 -13.44 -9.44
N ASN A 96 5.24 -13.96 -8.78
CA ASN A 96 5.75 -15.32 -9.04
C ASN A 96 4.75 -16.40 -8.65
N HIS A 97 4.09 -16.27 -7.49
CA HIS A 97 3.10 -17.24 -7.04
C HIS A 97 1.75 -17.08 -7.75
N LYS A 98 1.45 -15.88 -8.25
CA LYS A 98 0.18 -15.53 -8.89
C LYS A 98 0.44 -14.70 -10.15
N PRO A 99 0.88 -15.34 -11.25
CA PRO A 99 1.28 -14.63 -12.48
C PRO A 99 0.13 -13.91 -13.21
N GLY A 100 -1.12 -14.22 -12.86
CA GLY A 100 -2.31 -13.47 -13.32
C GLY A 100 -2.91 -12.55 -12.26
N SER A 101 -2.13 -12.14 -11.25
CA SER A 101 -2.60 -11.22 -10.21
C SER A 101 -2.70 -9.78 -10.71
N HIS A 102 -3.53 -8.99 -10.04
CA HIS A 102 -3.66 -7.56 -10.31
C HIS A 102 -2.33 -6.81 -10.16
N THR A 103 -1.47 -7.24 -9.24
CA THR A 103 -0.14 -6.69 -9.01
C THR A 103 0.75 -6.70 -10.26
N THR A 104 0.52 -7.60 -11.21
CA THR A 104 1.29 -7.59 -12.48
C THR A 104 0.95 -6.39 -13.37
N PHE A 105 -0.24 -5.80 -13.24
CA PHE A 105 -0.66 -4.66 -14.05
C PHE A 105 0.20 -3.41 -13.76
N PRO A 106 0.37 -2.96 -12.50
CA PRO A 106 1.36 -1.91 -12.20
C PRO A 106 2.80 -2.35 -12.47
N ALA A 107 3.13 -3.64 -12.24
CA ALA A 107 4.52 -4.11 -12.30
C ALA A 107 5.12 -4.22 -13.71
N CYS A 108 4.32 -4.13 -14.77
CA CYS A 108 4.83 -3.94 -16.12
C CYS A 108 5.61 -2.61 -16.33
N SER A 109 5.65 -1.72 -15.33
CA SER A 109 6.14 -0.33 -15.44
C SER A 109 7.25 0.06 -14.43
N ASP A 110 8.27 -0.78 -14.30
CA ASP A 110 9.42 -0.59 -13.39
C ASP A 110 9.04 -0.43 -11.91
N PHE A 111 7.85 -0.92 -11.52
CA PHE A 111 7.29 -0.70 -10.18
C PHE A 111 8.21 -1.24 -9.07
N ILE A 112 8.77 -2.44 -9.25
CA ILE A 112 9.69 -3.04 -8.29
C ILE A 112 10.94 -2.17 -8.10
N GLU A 113 11.48 -1.63 -9.19
CA GLU A 113 12.64 -0.75 -9.15
C GLU A 113 12.29 0.58 -8.46
N LYS A 114 11.11 1.15 -8.72
CA LYS A 114 10.62 2.35 -8.03
C LYS A 114 10.48 2.15 -6.52
N ILE A 115 10.04 0.97 -6.09
CA ILE A 115 9.99 0.62 -4.65
C ILE A 115 11.41 0.63 -4.07
N ARG A 116 12.34 -0.10 -4.70
CA ARG A 116 13.73 -0.20 -4.22
C ARG A 116 14.43 1.17 -4.20
N ASN A 117 14.13 2.00 -5.19
CA ASN A 117 14.73 3.32 -5.39
C ASN A 117 13.86 4.48 -4.86
N ASN A 118 12.99 4.26 -3.87
CA ASN A 118 12.20 5.31 -3.25
C ASN A 118 13.11 6.34 -2.54
N LYS A 119 13.46 7.41 -3.25
CA LYS A 119 14.36 8.48 -2.78
C LYS A 119 13.80 9.35 -1.67
N VAL A 120 12.48 9.49 -1.62
CA VAL A 120 11.81 10.25 -0.55
C VAL A 120 12.01 9.54 0.79
N MET A 121 11.90 8.20 0.80
CA MET A 121 11.97 7.41 2.02
C MET A 121 13.35 6.78 2.29
N GLU A 122 14.31 6.88 1.37
CA GLU A 122 15.64 6.25 1.44
C GLU A 122 16.39 6.55 2.74
N LYS A 123 16.36 7.81 3.21
CA LYS A 123 17.06 8.23 4.45
C LYS A 123 16.55 7.53 5.72
N TYR A 124 15.33 6.99 5.67
CA TYR A 124 14.66 6.28 6.75
C TYR A 124 14.83 4.76 6.68
N ASP A 125 15.31 4.22 5.56
CA ASP A 125 15.27 2.79 5.27
C ASP A 125 16.50 2.03 5.77
N LYS A 126 16.93 2.35 6.99
CA LYS A 126 18.10 1.72 7.62
C LYS A 126 17.73 0.34 8.17
N LEU A 127 18.67 -0.60 8.10
CA LEU A 127 18.58 -1.87 8.82
C LEU A 127 18.57 -1.58 10.33
N SER A 128 17.63 -2.17 11.06
CA SER A 128 17.71 -2.21 12.52
C SER A 128 18.87 -3.13 12.89
N TYR A 129 19.84 -2.62 13.65
CA TYR A 129 20.89 -3.44 14.26
C TYR A 129 20.30 -4.37 15.32
#